data_AF-A0A8S3I1S5-F1
#
_entry.id   AF-A0A8S3I1S5-F1
#
_cell.length_a   1.000
_cell.length_b   1.000
_cell.length_c   1.000
_cell.angle_alpha   90.00
_cell.angle_beta   90.00
_cell.angle_gamma   90.00
#
_symmetry.space_group_name_H-M   'P 1'
#
loop_
_entity.id
_entity.type
_entity.pdbx_description
1 polymer ?
#
loop_
_entity_poly.entity_id
_entity_poly.type
_entity_poly.pdbx_seq_one_letter_code
_entity_poly.pdbx_strand_id
1 'polypeptide(L)'
;MVPLMERIANQLCDRVARSINVRTLFSYQPSEIIEKCTEAKDMLERWKQAYYDVRAEIEQSGRDSRWEFDNKRLFRLTDHMAIICNDFIAIAKELEQFYNIFTPELKSVTGKPHKINEILDRVHKVLELIEHAPCDPFRIEDLDKWKMVSANYGQQIEEIDEQTKSFISESFKSLR
;
A
#
# COMPACT_ATOMS: atom_id res chain seq x y z
N MET A 1 -5.82 4.62 32.62
CA MET A 1 -5.54 3.70 31.49
C MET A 1 -5.86 4.30 30.14
N VAL A 2 -7.06 4.87 29.92
CA VAL A 2 -7.46 5.45 28.62
C VAL A 2 -6.44 6.44 28.03
N PRO A 3 -5.94 7.46 28.75
CA PRO A 3 -5.00 8.42 28.16
C PRO A 3 -3.65 7.81 27.75
N LEU A 4 -3.26 6.69 28.39
CA LEU A 4 -2.03 5.98 28.03
C LEU A 4 -2.22 5.19 26.74
N MET A 5 -3.33 4.46 26.60
CA MET A 5 -3.62 3.69 25.39
C MET A 5 -3.76 4.58 24.16
N GLU A 6 -4.37 5.75 24.30
CA GLU A 6 -4.46 6.74 23.22
C GLU A 6 -3.08 7.27 22.83
N ARG A 7 -2.20 7.54 23.80
CA ARG A 7 -0.82 7.96 23.51
C ARG A 7 -0.02 6.87 22.80
N ILE A 8 -0.22 5.61 23.15
CA ILE A 8 0.41 4.49 22.45
C ILE A 8 -0.08 4.42 21.00
N ALA A 9 -1.40 4.43 20.78
CA ALA A 9 -1.98 4.43 19.44
C ALA A 9 -1.44 5.58 18.57
N ASN A 10 -1.42 6.81 19.11
CA ASN A 10 -0.87 7.98 18.41
C ASN A 10 0.62 7.81 18.09
N GLN A 11 1.41 7.26 19.02
CA GLN A 11 2.85 7.06 18.80
C GLN A 11 3.13 6.01 17.72
N LEU A 12 2.27 4.99 17.59
CA LEU A 12 2.34 4.00 16.51
C LEU A 12 2.02 4.65 15.16
N CYS A 13 0.96 5.46 15.09
CA CYS A 13 0.61 6.22 13.89
C CYS A 13 1.75 7.17 13.46
N ASP A 14 2.32 7.93 14.39
CA ASP A 14 3.47 8.80 14.13
C ASP A 14 4.67 8.01 13.59
N ARG A 15 4.90 6.80 14.11
CA ARG A 15 5.99 5.94 13.64
C ARG A 15 5.78 5.53 12.19
N VAL A 16 4.56 5.10 11.83
CA VAL A 16 4.21 4.71 10.46
C VAL A 16 4.36 5.89 9.50
N ALA A 17 3.82 7.06 9.85
CA ALA A 17 3.91 8.26 9.03
C ALA A 17 5.36 8.74 8.81
N ARG A 18 6.27 8.46 9.76
CA ARG A 18 7.71 8.76 9.61
C ARG A 18 8.45 7.71 8.79
N SER A 19 8.06 6.44 8.88
CA SER A 19 8.74 5.36 8.15
C SER A 19 8.33 5.27 6.68
N ILE A 20 7.12 5.72 6.33
CA ILE A 20 6.59 5.65 4.97
C ILE A 20 6.37 7.07 4.45
N ASN A 21 7.33 7.55 3.66
CA ASN A 21 7.18 8.83 2.96
C ASN A 21 6.53 8.60 1.59
N VAL A 22 5.24 8.92 1.48
CA VAL A 22 4.42 8.74 0.26
C VAL A 22 5.03 9.45 -0.95
N ARG A 23 5.70 10.59 -0.76
CA ARG A 23 6.25 11.40 -1.85
C ARG A 23 7.47 10.79 -2.53
N THR A 24 8.06 9.78 -1.92
CA THR A 24 9.26 9.11 -2.43
C THR A 24 9.11 7.59 -2.37
N LEU A 25 7.90 7.09 -2.11
CA LEU A 25 7.68 5.68 -1.80
C LEU A 25 7.98 4.80 -3.02
N PHE A 26 7.64 5.26 -4.23
CA PHE A 26 7.80 4.49 -5.45
C PHE A 26 9.18 4.69 -6.11
N SER A 27 10.08 5.41 -5.45
CA SER A 27 11.51 5.45 -5.80
C SER A 27 12.29 4.22 -5.33
N TYR A 28 11.74 3.45 -4.39
CA TYR A 28 12.32 2.19 -3.88
C TYR A 28 11.97 1.00 -4.77
N GLN A 29 12.68 -0.12 -4.59
CA GLN A 29 12.31 -1.36 -5.27
C GLN A 29 10.96 -1.89 -4.74
N PRO A 30 10.11 -2.51 -5.58
CA PRO A 30 8.81 -3.03 -5.15
C PRO A 30 8.87 -3.93 -3.92
N SER A 31 9.87 -4.79 -3.84
CA SER A 31 10.10 -5.68 -2.68
C SER A 31 10.33 -4.91 -1.38
N GLU A 32 11.11 -3.83 -1.43
CA GLU A 32 11.39 -2.97 -0.28
C GLU A 32 10.13 -2.21 0.18
N ILE A 33 9.31 -1.76 -0.77
CA ILE A 33 8.03 -1.10 -0.48
C ILE A 33 7.08 -2.08 0.21
N ILE A 34 6.95 -3.28 -0.34
CA ILE A 34 6.11 -4.36 0.21
C ILE A 34 6.55 -4.68 1.64
N GLU A 35 7.85 -4.89 1.87
CA GLU A 35 8.40 -5.19 3.19
C GLU A 35 8.06 -4.06 4.19
N LYS A 36 8.42 -2.82 3.89
CA LYS A 36 8.18 -1.66 4.77
C LYS A 36 6.70 -1.47 5.10
N CYS A 37 5.83 -1.54 4.10
CA CYS A 37 4.39 -1.36 4.30
C CYS A 37 3.78 -2.54 5.06
N THR A 38 4.29 -3.76 4.86
CA THR A 38 3.84 -4.96 5.59
C THR A 38 4.23 -4.85 7.06
N GLU A 39 5.47 -4.47 7.38
CA GLU A 39 5.90 -4.27 8.77
C GLU A 39 5.07 -3.20 9.49
N ALA A 40 4.78 -2.08 8.81
CA ALA A 40 3.96 -1.00 9.36
C ALA A 40 2.51 -1.48 9.61
N LYS A 41 1.92 -2.17 8.64
CA LYS A 41 0.57 -2.75 8.76
C LYS A 41 0.50 -3.75 9.91
N ASP A 42 1.42 -4.71 9.95
CA ASP A 42 1.51 -5.74 10.99
C ASP A 42 1.62 -5.12 12.38
N MET A 43 2.40 -4.05 12.55
CA MET A 43 2.53 -3.34 13.82
C MET A 43 1.19 -2.77 14.30
N LEU A 44 0.43 -2.12 13.40
CA LEU A 44 -0.87 -1.54 13.71
C LEU A 44 -1.92 -2.61 14.02
N GLU A 45 -1.91 -3.72 13.29
CA GLU A 45 -2.82 -4.85 13.52
C GLU A 45 -2.50 -5.59 14.83
N ARG A 46 -1.21 -5.82 15.12
CA ARG A 46 -0.77 -6.46 16.38
C ARG A 46 -1.13 -5.62 17.60
N TRP A 47 -1.08 -4.29 17.50
CA TRP A 47 -1.56 -3.40 18.57
C TRP A 47 -3.02 -3.69 18.95
N LYS A 48 -3.88 -3.77 17.94
CA LYS A 48 -5.31 -4.06 18.12
C LYS A 48 -5.53 -5.48 18.64
N GLN A 49 -4.81 -6.45 18.09
CA GLN A 49 -4.89 -7.85 18.54
C GLN A 49 -4.50 -7.98 20.01
N ALA A 50 -3.35 -7.42 20.41
CA ALA A 50 -2.88 -7.47 21.79
C ALA A 50 -3.87 -6.82 22.78
N TYR A 51 -4.54 -5.74 22.38
CA TYR A 51 -5.61 -5.15 23.20
C TYR A 51 -6.76 -6.13 23.45
N TYR A 52 -7.24 -6.81 22.41
CA TYR A 52 -8.35 -7.75 22.53
C TYR A 52 -7.97 -9.02 23.29
N ASP A 53 -6.74 -9.52 23.11
CA ASP A 53 -6.22 -10.67 23.84
C ASP A 53 -6.20 -10.40 25.34
N VAL A 54 -5.58 -9.28 25.77
CA VAL A 54 -5.52 -8.89 27.18
C VAL A 54 -6.91 -8.61 27.75
N ARG A 55 -7.79 -7.97 26.97
CA ARG A 55 -9.17 -7.75 27.39
C ARG A 55 -9.91 -9.07 27.64
N ALA A 56 -9.73 -10.06 26.77
CA ALA A 56 -10.35 -11.37 26.91
C ALA A 56 -9.82 -12.11 28.15
N GLU A 57 -8.52 -12.03 28.44
CA GLU A 57 -7.93 -12.58 29.67
C GLU A 57 -8.51 -11.94 30.94
N ILE A 58 -8.66 -10.61 30.94
CA ILE A 58 -9.29 -9.87 32.05
C ILE A 58 -10.73 -10.34 32.27
N GLU A 59 -11.51 -10.47 31.19
CA GLU A 59 -12.90 -10.93 31.24
C GLU A 59 -13.01 -12.37 31.77
N GLN A 60 -12.08 -13.26 31.41
CA GLN A 60 -12.04 -14.64 31.89
C GLN A 60 -11.59 -14.75 33.35
N SER A 61 -10.63 -13.92 33.79
CA SER A 61 -10.09 -13.98 35.15
C SER A 61 -11.10 -13.55 36.21
N GLY A 62 -12.02 -12.64 35.86
CA GLY A 62 -13.03 -12.08 36.76
C GLY A 62 -12.48 -11.28 37.96
N ARG A 63 -11.16 -11.07 38.02
CA ARG A 63 -10.46 -10.43 39.16
C ARG A 63 -10.14 -8.96 38.91
N ASP A 64 -9.90 -8.59 37.66
CA ASP A 64 -9.48 -7.24 37.27
C ASP A 64 -10.66 -6.38 36.77
N SER A 65 -10.45 -5.06 36.77
CA SER A 65 -11.43 -4.11 36.21
C SER A 65 -11.55 -4.31 34.70
N ARG A 66 -12.80 -4.41 34.21
CA ARG A 66 -13.09 -4.59 32.78
C ARG A 66 -12.53 -3.45 31.93
N TRP A 67 -11.98 -3.82 30.78
CA TRP A 67 -11.55 -2.86 29.77
C TRP A 67 -12.73 -2.52 28.85
N GLU A 68 -13.38 -1.40 29.12
CA GLU A 68 -14.48 -0.85 28.32
C GLU A 68 -14.06 0.48 27.68
N PHE A 69 -12.99 0.45 26.90
CA PHE A 69 -12.51 1.65 26.19
C PHE A 69 -13.28 1.85 24.88
N ASP A 70 -13.38 3.11 24.46
CA ASP A 70 -13.96 3.45 23.15
C ASP A 70 -13.04 2.94 22.03
N ASN A 71 -13.49 1.89 21.35
CA ASN A 71 -12.77 1.27 20.23
C ASN A 71 -12.48 2.27 19.10
N LYS A 72 -13.36 3.24 18.84
CA LYS A 72 -13.12 4.23 17.78
C LYS A 72 -11.97 5.15 18.16
N ARG A 73 -11.87 5.54 19.42
CA ARG A 73 -10.77 6.38 19.91
C ARG A 73 -9.42 5.67 19.81
N LEU A 74 -9.38 4.36 20.04
CA LEU A 74 -8.13 3.59 20.03
C LEU A 74 -7.71 3.12 18.63
N PHE A 75 -8.67 2.73 17.79
CA PHE A 75 -8.37 1.99 16.56
C PHE A 75 -8.71 2.70 15.27
N ARG A 76 -9.52 3.76 15.27
CA ARG A 76 -9.95 4.41 14.01
C ARG A 76 -8.76 4.84 13.15
N LEU A 77 -7.75 5.47 13.75
CA LEU A 77 -6.58 5.94 13.02
C LEU A 77 -5.62 4.81 12.66
N THR A 78 -5.39 3.85 13.56
CA THR A 78 -4.52 2.70 13.29
C THR A 78 -5.10 1.81 12.19
N ASP A 79 -6.41 1.55 12.22
CA ASP A 79 -7.12 0.78 11.20
C ASP A 79 -7.07 1.49 9.85
N HIS A 80 -7.28 2.81 9.82
CA HIS A 80 -7.15 3.63 8.61
C HIS A 80 -5.75 3.50 8.00
N MET A 81 -4.70 3.75 8.79
CA MET A 81 -3.33 3.67 8.29
C MET A 81 -2.93 2.25 7.83
N ALA A 82 -3.48 1.20 8.46
CA ALA A 82 -3.27 -0.18 8.03
C ALA A 82 -3.89 -0.45 6.64
N ILE A 83 -5.07 0.11 6.35
CA ILE A 83 -5.70 0.05 5.02
C ILE A 83 -4.80 0.75 3.99
N ILE A 84 -4.32 1.96 4.29
CA ILE A 84 -3.43 2.70 3.39
C ILE A 84 -2.13 1.94 3.12
N CYS A 85 -1.52 1.33 4.14
CA CYS A 85 -0.35 0.48 3.94
C CYS A 85 -0.67 -0.70 3.02
N ASN A 86 -1.86 -1.29 3.15
CA ASN A 86 -2.31 -2.38 2.28
C ASN A 86 -2.50 -1.93 0.82
N ASP A 87 -3.02 -0.71 0.60
CA ASP A 87 -3.15 -0.13 -0.73
C ASP A 87 -1.76 0.03 -1.39
N PHE A 88 -0.76 0.55 -0.65
CA PHE A 88 0.61 0.64 -1.15
C PHE A 88 1.25 -0.71 -1.46
N ILE A 89 0.98 -1.75 -0.65
CA ILE A 89 1.42 -3.12 -0.93
C ILE A 89 0.82 -3.63 -2.24
N ALA A 90 -0.46 -3.36 -2.50
CA ALA A 90 -1.12 -3.78 -3.73
C ALA A 90 -0.47 -3.12 -4.95
N ILE A 91 -0.27 -1.80 -4.90
CA ILE A 91 0.39 -1.03 -5.97
C ILE A 91 1.82 -1.54 -6.22
N ALA A 92 2.59 -1.79 -5.16
CA ALA A 92 3.95 -2.31 -5.30
C ALA A 92 3.97 -3.72 -5.94
N LYS A 93 3.03 -4.59 -5.60
CA LYS A 93 2.91 -5.92 -6.22
C LYS A 93 2.55 -5.85 -7.71
N GLU A 94 1.74 -4.88 -8.11
CA GLU A 94 1.46 -4.64 -9.54
C GLU A 94 2.71 -4.17 -10.28
N LEU A 95 3.46 -3.24 -9.69
CA LEU A 95 4.73 -2.77 -10.24
C LEU A 95 5.76 -3.91 -10.38
N GLU A 96 5.86 -4.77 -9.38
CA GLU A 96 6.71 -5.97 -9.43
C GLU A 96 6.32 -6.90 -10.59
N GLN A 97 5.01 -7.09 -10.84
CA GLN A 97 4.53 -7.87 -11.98
C GLN A 97 4.96 -7.27 -13.32
N PHE A 98 4.88 -5.95 -13.49
CA PHE A 98 5.36 -5.28 -14.70
C PHE A 98 6.85 -5.54 -14.94
N TYR A 99 7.69 -5.41 -13.91
CA TYR A 99 9.12 -5.72 -14.04
C TYR A 99 9.38 -7.20 -14.33
N ASN A 100 8.62 -8.10 -13.73
CA ASN A 100 8.72 -9.54 -13.96
C ASN A 100 8.22 -9.98 -15.33
N ILE A 101 7.30 -9.24 -15.97
CA ILE A 101 6.88 -9.53 -17.35
C ILE A 101 7.96 -9.10 -18.33
N PHE A 102 8.57 -7.93 -18.12
CA PHE A 102 9.56 -7.37 -19.04
C PHE A 102 11.00 -7.83 -18.75
N THR A 103 11.16 -9.14 -18.58
CA THR A 103 12.48 -9.74 -18.38
C THR A 103 13.40 -9.53 -19.60
N PRO A 104 14.73 -9.64 -19.43
CA PRO A 104 15.68 -9.57 -20.54
C PRO A 104 15.35 -10.55 -21.68
N GLU A 105 14.80 -11.72 -21.36
CA GLU A 105 14.38 -12.73 -22.33
C GLU A 105 13.24 -12.19 -23.20
N LEU A 106 12.18 -11.63 -22.61
CA LEU A 106 11.08 -11.04 -23.38
C LEU A 106 11.54 -9.81 -24.19
N LYS A 107 12.46 -9.01 -23.65
CA LYS A 107 13.09 -7.89 -24.37
C LYS A 107 13.86 -8.36 -25.60
N SER A 108 14.58 -9.47 -25.52
CA SER A 108 15.34 -10.02 -26.65
C SER A 108 14.44 -10.64 -27.72
N VAL A 109 13.33 -11.26 -27.32
CA VAL A 109 12.38 -11.95 -28.21
C VAL A 109 11.45 -10.96 -28.94
N THR A 110 11.10 -9.83 -28.33
CA THR A 110 10.19 -8.84 -28.93
C THR A 110 10.84 -7.96 -29.99
N GLY A 111 12.18 -7.87 -30.05
CA GLY A 111 12.92 -7.05 -31.03
C GLY A 111 12.62 -5.54 -30.98
N LYS A 112 11.84 -5.07 -30.00
CA LYS A 112 11.35 -3.69 -29.85
C LYS A 112 11.60 -3.16 -28.43
N PRO A 113 12.86 -3.06 -27.98
CA PRO A 113 13.20 -2.66 -26.61
C PRO A 113 12.68 -1.26 -26.24
N HIS A 114 12.54 -0.35 -27.21
CA HIS A 114 11.99 0.99 -26.99
C HIS A 114 10.53 0.99 -26.51
N LYS A 115 9.68 0.11 -27.03
CA LYS A 115 8.27 0.04 -26.63
C LYS A 115 8.09 -0.45 -25.19
N ILE A 116 8.97 -1.34 -24.75
CA ILE A 116 8.97 -1.84 -23.37
C ILE A 116 9.35 -0.72 -22.40
N ASN A 117 10.40 0.05 -22.73
CA ASN A 117 10.79 1.20 -21.92
C ASN A 117 9.67 2.26 -21.89
N GLU A 118 8.96 2.50 -23.00
CA GLU A 118 7.83 3.43 -23.05
C GLU A 118 6.67 3.00 -22.13
N ILE A 119 6.35 1.70 -22.09
CA ILE A 119 5.33 1.16 -21.16
C ILE A 119 5.77 1.38 -19.71
N LEU A 120 7.02 1.04 -19.38
CA LEU A 120 7.56 1.26 -18.04
C LEU A 120 7.54 2.73 -17.66
N ASP A 121 7.96 3.65 -18.54
CA ASP A 121 7.92 5.09 -18.29
C ASP A 121 6.49 5.58 -18.01
N ARG A 122 5.49 5.00 -18.69
CA ARG A 122 4.08 5.33 -18.43
C ARG A 122 3.60 4.82 -17.07
N VAL A 123 4.00 3.62 -16.65
CA VAL A 123 3.72 3.12 -15.30
C VAL A 123 4.32 4.06 -14.25
N HIS A 124 5.59 4.48 -14.41
CA HIS A 124 6.21 5.43 -13.47
C HIS A 124 5.49 6.78 -13.44
N LYS A 125 5.07 7.33 -14.59
CA LYS A 125 4.28 8.57 -14.63
C LYS A 125 2.94 8.46 -13.89
N VAL A 126 2.30 7.30 -13.95
CA VAL A 126 1.06 7.05 -13.20
C VAL A 126 1.33 7.00 -11.68
N LEU A 127 2.47 6.44 -11.26
CA LEU A 127 2.90 6.45 -9.86
C LEU A 127 3.26 7.85 -9.36
N GLU A 128 3.87 8.70 -10.20
CA GLU A 128 4.15 10.11 -9.87
C GLU A 128 2.87 10.89 -9.51
N LEU A 129 1.71 10.53 -10.08
CA LEU A 129 0.43 11.14 -9.70
C LEU A 129 0.04 10.85 -8.25
N ILE A 130 0.44 9.69 -7.72
CA ILE A 130 0.25 9.34 -6.32
C ILE A 130 1.24 10.11 -5.45
N GLU A 131 2.52 10.15 -5.83
CA GLU A 131 3.57 10.83 -5.04
C GLU A 131 3.37 12.36 -4.96
N HIS A 132 2.78 12.95 -6.00
CA HIS A 132 2.48 14.38 -6.09
C HIS A 132 1.03 14.74 -5.75
N ALA A 133 0.22 13.77 -5.31
CA ALA A 133 -1.15 14.04 -4.91
C ALA A 133 -1.21 15.12 -3.81
N PRO A 134 -2.15 16.09 -3.88
CA PRO A 134 -2.28 17.15 -2.89
C PRO A 134 -2.97 16.69 -1.59
N CYS A 135 -3.03 15.38 -1.34
CA CYS A 135 -3.65 14.77 -0.17
C CYS A 135 -2.64 13.90 0.58
N ASP A 136 -2.80 13.83 1.90
CA ASP A 136 -2.02 12.92 2.73
C ASP A 136 -2.88 11.68 3.01
N PRO A 137 -2.58 10.52 2.42
CA PRO A 137 -3.44 9.34 2.54
C PRO A 137 -3.54 8.82 3.97
N PHE A 138 -2.56 9.12 4.83
CA PHE A 138 -2.64 8.75 6.25
C PHE A 138 -3.56 9.64 7.07
N ARG A 139 -3.99 10.80 6.55
CA ARG A 139 -5.01 11.64 7.20
C ARG A 139 -6.40 11.13 6.89
N ILE A 140 -7.18 10.88 7.93
CA ILE A 140 -8.56 10.40 7.81
C ILE A 140 -9.41 11.42 7.05
N GLU A 141 -9.13 12.71 7.22
CA GLU A 141 -9.85 13.81 6.57
C GLU A 141 -9.67 13.80 5.04
N ASP A 142 -8.58 13.21 4.56
CA ASP A 142 -8.24 13.11 3.15
C ASP A 142 -8.64 11.76 2.53
N LEU A 143 -9.32 10.88 3.28
CA LEU A 143 -9.69 9.54 2.81
C LEU A 143 -10.48 9.56 1.49
N ASP A 144 -11.43 10.47 1.34
CA ASP A 144 -12.22 10.55 0.11
C ASP A 144 -11.39 11.05 -1.08
N LYS A 145 -10.41 11.93 -0.83
CA LYS A 145 -9.45 12.36 -1.86
C LYS A 145 -8.53 11.19 -2.24
N TRP A 146 -8.04 10.44 -1.26
CA TRP A 146 -7.23 9.24 -1.49
C TRP A 146 -7.99 8.24 -2.38
N LYS A 147 -9.25 7.93 -2.06
CA LYS A 147 -10.08 7.03 -2.89
C LYS A 147 -10.18 7.50 -4.33
N MET A 148 -10.31 8.81 -4.57
CA MET A 148 -10.33 9.36 -5.93
C MET A 148 -8.98 9.17 -6.64
N VAL A 149 -7.87 9.42 -5.94
CA VAL A 149 -6.51 9.22 -6.48
C VAL A 149 -6.27 7.75 -6.79
N SER A 150 -6.61 6.83 -5.89
CA SER A 150 -6.48 5.38 -6.09
C SER A 150 -7.35 4.87 -7.23
N ALA A 151 -8.58 5.38 -7.38
CA ALA A 151 -9.45 5.02 -8.49
C ALA A 151 -8.89 5.50 -9.83
N ASN A 152 -8.36 6.73 -9.90
CA ASN A 152 -7.72 7.25 -11.11
C ASN A 152 -6.44 6.47 -11.46
N TYR A 153 -5.63 6.11 -10.45
CA TYR A 153 -4.50 5.20 -10.63
C TYR A 153 -4.95 3.87 -11.24
N GLY A 154 -5.98 3.25 -10.64
CA GLY A 154 -6.53 1.96 -11.07
C GLY A 154 -6.99 1.96 -12.53
N GLN A 155 -7.68 3.02 -12.96
CA GLN A 155 -8.09 3.16 -14.35
C GLN A 155 -6.89 3.28 -15.31
N GLN A 156 -5.91 4.12 -14.98
CA GLN A 156 -4.74 4.34 -15.83
C GLN A 156 -3.86 3.08 -15.93
N ILE A 157 -3.72 2.32 -14.84
CA ILE A 157 -2.92 1.10 -14.84
C ILE A 157 -3.62 -0.03 -15.63
N GLU A 158 -4.95 -0.11 -15.56
CA GLU A 158 -5.74 -1.06 -16.36
C GLU A 158 -5.59 -0.79 -17.87
N GLU A 159 -5.65 0.49 -18.28
CA GLU A 159 -5.40 0.87 -19.68
C GLU A 159 -3.98 0.49 -20.15
N ILE A 160 -2.97 0.63 -19.27
CA ILE A 160 -1.59 0.22 -19.58
C ILE A 160 -1.46 -1.31 -19.66
N ASP A 161 -2.13 -2.04 -18.78
CA ASP A 161 -2.12 -3.50 -18.76
C ASP A 161 -2.76 -4.09 -20.03
N GLU A 162 -3.91 -3.56 -20.48
CA GLU A 162 -4.54 -3.96 -21.74
C GLU A 162 -3.61 -3.73 -22.96
N GLN A 163 -2.94 -2.58 -23.00
CA GLN A 163 -1.98 -2.26 -24.05
C GLN A 163 -0.77 -3.19 -24.01
N THR A 164 -0.31 -3.53 -22.81
CA THR A 164 0.79 -4.49 -22.60
C THR A 164 0.41 -5.88 -23.11
N LYS A 165 -0.79 -6.37 -22.78
CA LYS A 165 -1.33 -7.65 -23.27
C LYS A 165 -1.40 -7.68 -24.81
N SER A 166 -1.90 -6.62 -25.43
CA SER A 166 -1.97 -6.50 -26.89
C SER A 166 -0.57 -6.53 -27.53
N PHE A 167 0.37 -5.75 -27.00
CA PHE A 167 1.75 -5.70 -27.47
C PHE A 167 2.47 -7.05 -27.38
N ILE A 168 2.29 -7.77 -26.26
CA ILE A 168 2.85 -9.11 -26.08
C ILE A 168 2.25 -10.07 -27.12
N SER A 169 0.93 -10.05 -27.34
CA SER A 169 0.26 -10.89 -28.34
C SER A 169 0.77 -10.64 -29.76
N GLU A 170 0.93 -9.38 -30.15
CA GLU A 170 1.47 -9.01 -31.47
C GLU A 170 2.92 -9.48 -31.64
N SER A 171 3.74 -9.33 -30.61
CA SER A 171 5.14 -9.74 -30.63
C SER A 171 5.26 -11.26 -30.85
N PHE A 172 4.45 -12.07 -30.16
CA PHE A 172 4.42 -13.51 -30.37
C PHE A 172 3.85 -13.92 -31.74
N LYS A 173 2.85 -13.21 -32.26
CA LYS A 173 2.34 -13.46 -33.63
C LYS A 173 3.40 -13.21 -34.69
N SER A 174 4.27 -12.21 -34.49
CA SER A 174 5.32 -11.87 -35.46
C SER A 174 6.50 -12.85 -35.49
N LEU A 175 6.59 -13.76 -34.51
CA LEU A 175 7.63 -14.79 -34.41
C LEU A 175 7.23 -16.13 -35.03
N ARG A 176 5.97 -16.25 -35.49
CA ARG A 176 5.41 -17.47 -36.09
C ARG A 176 5.30 -17.32 -37.60
#